data_AF-A0A4Y5YJH5-F1
#
_entry.id   AF-A0A4Y5YJH5-F1
#
_cell.length_a   1.000
_cell.length_b   1.000
_cell.length_c   1.000
_cell.angle_alpha   90.00
_cell.angle_beta   90.00
_cell.angle_gamma   90.00
#
_symmetry.space_group_name_H-M   'P 1'
#
loop_
_entity.id
_entity.type
_entity.pdbx_description
1 polymer ?
#
loop_
_entity_poly.entity_id
_entity_poly.type
_entity_poly.pdbx_seq_one_letter_code
_entity_poly.pdbx_strand_id
1 'polypeptide(L)'
;MQQQYQLQKMSYKSQFPSSRDYILCCQAQVIGKLTLAINPECLHLVDVVLAPEAHSKGFGSAVLDALKHDAKVLNVPIRLAVARDNPRAKALYLQQGFTLQDITETHESMQWQCGI
;
A
#
# COMPACT_ATOMS: atom_id res chain seq x y z
N MET A 1 2.48 10.68 23.05
CA MET A 1 2.24 10.84 21.59
C MET A 1 2.62 9.60 20.75
N GLN A 2 3.67 8.82 21.04
CA GLN A 2 4.02 7.63 20.22
C GLN A 2 3.08 6.42 20.41
N GLN A 3 2.46 6.27 21.59
CA GLN A 3 1.57 5.14 21.89
C GLN A 3 0.26 5.15 21.08
N GLN A 4 -0.37 6.31 20.87
CA GLN A 4 -1.61 6.42 20.09
C GLN A 4 -1.38 6.10 18.59
N TYR A 5 -0.20 6.46 18.07
CA TYR A 5 0.21 6.16 16.70
C TYR A 5 0.38 4.65 16.47
N GLN A 6 1.03 3.94 17.40
CA GLN A 6 1.17 2.48 17.31
C GLN A 6 -0.18 1.77 17.43
N LEU A 7 -1.06 2.25 18.31
CA LEU A 7 -2.42 1.69 18.46
C LEU A 7 -3.26 1.88 17.19
N GLN A 8 -3.16 3.02 16.52
CA GLN A 8 -3.84 3.25 15.23
C GLN A 8 -3.24 2.39 14.10
N LYS A 9 -1.92 2.22 14.05
CA LYS A 9 -1.28 1.33 13.06
C LYS A 9 -1.67 -0.13 13.27
N MET A 10 -1.71 -0.58 14.52
CA MET A 10 -2.14 -1.94 14.87
C MET A 10 -3.63 -2.14 14.60
N SER A 11 -4.48 -1.17 14.96
CA SER A 11 -5.93 -1.26 14.68
C SER A 11 -6.23 -1.28 13.19
N TYR A 12 -5.45 -0.58 12.36
CA TYR A 12 -5.64 -0.61 10.90
C TYR A 12 -5.34 -1.99 10.32
N LYS A 13 -4.22 -2.62 10.69
CA LYS A 13 -3.93 -3.99 10.23
C LYS A 13 -4.98 -4.99 10.72
N SER A 14 -5.45 -4.84 11.96
CA SER A 14 -6.49 -5.69 12.54
C SER A 14 -7.85 -5.58 11.84
N GLN A 15 -8.10 -4.51 11.06
CA GLN A 15 -9.33 -4.36 10.26
C GLN A 15 -9.32 -5.23 8.99
N PHE A 16 -8.18 -5.82 8.62
CA PHE A 16 -8.05 -6.71 7.45
C PHE A 16 -7.63 -8.12 7.87
N PRO A 17 -8.49 -8.87 8.59
CA PRO A 17 -8.17 -10.22 9.06
C PRO A 17 -7.92 -11.23 7.93
N SER A 18 -8.44 -10.97 6.73
CA SER A 18 -8.22 -11.78 5.53
C SER A 18 -7.01 -11.34 4.69
N SER A 19 -6.19 -10.40 5.19
CA SER A 19 -4.98 -9.99 4.50
C SER A 19 -3.92 -11.09 4.49
N ARG A 20 -3.09 -11.08 3.45
CA ARG A 20 -1.96 -11.99 3.27
C ARG A 20 -0.66 -11.21 3.24
N ASP A 21 0.35 -11.76 3.88
CA ASP A 21 1.71 -11.25 3.83
C ASP A 21 2.50 -11.93 2.69
N TYR A 22 3.16 -11.11 1.89
CA TYR A 22 4.03 -11.51 0.79
C TYR A 22 5.44 -10.98 1.07
N ILE A 23 6.44 -11.83 0.90
CA ILE A 23 7.84 -11.43 0.97
C ILE A 23 8.27 -10.90 -0.40
N LEU A 24 8.83 -9.70 -0.43
CA LEU A 24 9.36 -9.09 -1.64
C LEU A 24 10.83 -9.49 -1.77
N CYS A 25 11.19 -10.10 -2.89
CA CYS A 25 12.55 -10.55 -3.18
C CYS A 25 13.09 -9.93 -4.47
N CYS A 26 14.37 -9.55 -4.47
CA CYS A 26 15.13 -9.18 -5.66
C CYS A 26 16.45 -9.95 -5.67
N GLN A 27 16.75 -10.66 -6.77
CA GLN A 27 17.96 -11.49 -6.89
C GLN A 27 18.15 -12.45 -5.69
N ALA A 28 17.07 -13.12 -5.27
CA ALA A 28 17.00 -14.01 -4.10
C ALA A 28 17.25 -13.34 -2.72
N GLN A 29 17.44 -12.02 -2.66
CA GLN A 29 17.52 -11.28 -1.41
C GLN A 29 16.14 -10.72 -1.02
N VAL A 30 15.77 -10.85 0.25
CA VAL A 30 14.58 -10.20 0.81
C VAL A 30 14.81 -8.69 0.82
N ILE A 31 13.92 -7.96 0.13
CA ILE A 31 13.96 -6.50 0.03
C ILE A 31 12.79 -5.82 0.75
N GLY A 32 11.84 -6.59 1.27
CA GLY A 32 10.68 -6.04 1.97
C GLY A 32 9.53 -7.01 2.17
N LYS A 33 8.39 -6.44 2.56
CA LYS A 33 7.13 -7.13 2.78
C LYS A 33 5.97 -6.31 2.20
N LEU A 34 5.01 -7.00 1.64
CA LEU A 34 3.73 -6.47 1.19
C LEU A 34 2.61 -7.18 1.98
N THR A 35 1.69 -6.43 2.56
CA THR A 35 0.46 -6.97 3.15
C THR A 35 -0.71 -6.52 2.28
N LEU A 36 -1.44 -7.49 1.70
CA LEU A 36 -2.53 -7.23 0.77
C LEU A 36 -3.79 -8.00 1.19
N ALA A 37 -4.92 -7.31 1.26
CA ALA A 37 -6.23 -7.95 1.34
C ALA A 37 -6.87 -7.96 -0.04
N ILE A 38 -7.23 -9.15 -0.51
CA ILE A 38 -7.85 -9.36 -1.81
C ILE A 38 -9.32 -9.65 -1.54
N ASN A 39 -10.22 -8.84 -2.12
CA ASN A 39 -11.65 -9.07 -2.06
C ASN A 39 -12.31 -8.77 -3.42
N PRO A 40 -13.57 -9.17 -3.65
CA PRO A 40 -14.25 -8.95 -4.93
C PRO A 40 -14.47 -7.47 -5.30
N GLU A 41 -14.31 -6.54 -4.36
CA GLU A 41 -14.54 -5.10 -4.60
C GLU A 41 -13.25 -4.32 -4.86
N CYS A 42 -12.11 -4.78 -4.33
CA CYS A 42 -10.82 -4.11 -4.42
C CYS A 42 -9.64 -5.00 -4.03
N LEU A 43 -8.46 -4.60 -4.53
CA LEU A 43 -7.18 -4.96 -3.92
C LEU A 43 -6.82 -3.90 -2.87
N HIS A 44 -6.85 -4.26 -1.59
CA HIS A 44 -6.52 -3.33 -0.52
C HIS A 44 -5.07 -3.50 -0.08
N LEU A 45 -4.23 -2.53 -0.43
CA LEU A 45 -2.85 -2.44 0.03
C LEU A 45 -2.83 -1.98 1.49
N VAL A 46 -2.68 -2.95 2.40
CA VAL A 46 -2.70 -2.71 3.85
C VAL A 46 -1.38 -2.14 4.33
N ASP A 47 -0.26 -2.68 3.83
CA ASP A 47 1.08 -2.21 4.20
C ASP A 47 2.11 -2.58 3.12
N VAL A 48 3.10 -1.72 2.93
CA VAL A 48 4.29 -2.02 2.12
C VAL A 48 5.51 -1.46 2.83
N VAL A 49 6.43 -2.37 3.16
CA VAL A 49 7.66 -2.04 3.86
C VAL A 49 8.82 -2.54 3.02
N LEU A 50 9.68 -1.62 2.59
CA LEU A 50 10.94 -1.95 1.93
C LEU A 50 12.09 -1.77 2.91
N ALA A 51 13.08 -2.65 2.84
CA ALA A 51 14.32 -2.51 3.58
C ALA A 51 15.00 -1.17 3.22
N PRO A 52 15.65 -0.46 4.17
CA PRO A 52 16.29 0.82 3.89
C PRO A 52 17.25 0.79 2.69
N GLU A 53 17.97 -0.32 2.52
CA GLU A 53 18.92 -0.56 1.42
C GLU A 53 18.23 -0.70 0.05
N ALA A 54 16.91 -0.96 0.05
CA ALA A 54 16.05 -1.06 -1.12
C ALA A 54 15.34 0.26 -1.46
N HIS A 55 15.48 1.30 -0.63
CA HIS A 55 14.81 2.58 -0.89
C HIS A 55 15.42 3.31 -2.10
N SER A 56 14.59 4.10 -2.78
CA SER A 56 15.00 4.96 -3.91
C SER A 56 15.61 4.20 -5.10
N LYS A 57 15.37 2.88 -5.18
CA LYS A 57 15.77 1.99 -6.29
C LYS A 57 14.60 1.58 -7.20
N GLY A 58 13.45 2.23 -7.07
CA GLY A 58 12.27 1.93 -7.89
C GLY A 58 11.42 0.73 -7.43
N PHE A 59 11.82 -0.01 -6.40
CA PHE A 59 11.05 -1.19 -5.94
C PHE A 59 9.62 -0.87 -5.49
N GLY A 60 9.39 0.30 -4.88
CA GLY A 60 8.04 0.72 -4.51
C GLY A 60 7.12 0.87 -5.72
N SER A 61 7.62 1.50 -6.78
CA SER A 61 6.90 1.60 -8.06
C SER A 61 6.67 0.23 -8.69
N ALA A 62 7.69 -0.63 -8.71
CA ALA A 62 7.56 -1.98 -9.28
C ALA A 62 6.48 -2.83 -8.56
N VAL A 63 6.40 -2.74 -7.23
CA VAL A 63 5.33 -3.39 -6.46
C VAL A 63 3.97 -2.84 -6.84
N LEU A 64 3.82 -1.51 -6.95
CA LEU A 64 2.55 -0.89 -7.32
C LEU A 64 2.14 -1.24 -8.76
N ASP A 65 3.08 -1.30 -9.70
CA ASP A 65 2.79 -1.69 -11.08
C ASP A 65 2.37 -3.15 -11.20
N ALA A 66 2.97 -4.05 -10.41
CA ALA A 66 2.52 -5.43 -10.30
C ALA A 66 1.08 -5.50 -9.75
N LEU A 67 0.78 -4.76 -8.68
CA LEU A 67 -0.58 -4.69 -8.14
C LEU A 67 -1.59 -4.12 -9.14
N LYS A 68 -1.21 -3.12 -9.95
CA LYS A 68 -2.08 -2.58 -11.02
C LYS A 68 -2.33 -3.60 -12.11
N HIS A 69 -1.36 -4.45 -12.42
CA HIS A 69 -1.57 -5.54 -13.37
C HIS A 69 -2.63 -6.52 -12.83
N ASP A 70 -2.47 -6.98 -11.60
CA ASP A 70 -3.42 -7.89 -10.95
C ASP A 70 -4.82 -7.26 -10.84
N ALA A 71 -4.89 -5.99 -10.42
CA ALA A 71 -6.12 -5.22 -10.33
C ALA A 71 -6.87 -5.11 -11.67
N LYS A 72 -6.14 -4.95 -12.78
CA LYS A 72 -6.73 -4.95 -14.13
C LYS A 72 -7.28 -6.33 -14.50
N VAL A 73 -6.55 -7.40 -14.21
CA VAL A 73 -6.99 -8.78 -14.49
C VAL A 73 -8.26 -9.11 -13.70
N LEU A 74 -8.33 -8.65 -12.45
CA LEU A 74 -9.49 -8.83 -11.58
C LEU A 74 -10.63 -7.82 -11.83
N ASN A 75 -10.38 -6.78 -12.63
CA ASN A 75 -11.29 -5.66 -12.86
C ASN A 75 -11.78 -4.99 -11.56
N VAL A 76 -10.87 -4.76 -10.63
CA VAL A 76 -11.15 -4.08 -9.36
C VAL A 76 -10.16 -2.95 -9.11
N PRO A 77 -10.54 -1.87 -8.40
CA PRO A 77 -9.62 -0.82 -8.00
C PRO A 77 -8.61 -1.30 -6.94
N ILE A 78 -7.55 -0.50 -6.75
CA ILE A 78 -6.62 -0.64 -5.61
C ILE A 78 -6.93 0.45 -4.60
N ARG A 79 -7.05 0.10 -3.33
CA ARG A 79 -7.23 1.04 -2.21
C ARG A 79 -6.07 0.97 -1.24
N LEU A 80 -5.74 2.10 -0.62
CA LEU A 80 -4.73 2.20 0.44
C LEU A 80 -5.03 3.36 1.37
N ALA A 81 -4.39 3.38 2.54
CA ALA A 81 -4.30 4.57 3.38
C ALA A 81 -2.82 4.89 3.65
N VAL A 82 -2.47 6.17 3.57
CA VAL A 82 -1.13 6.66 3.89
C VAL A 82 -1.18 7.58 5.10
N ALA A 83 -0.27 7.39 6.04
CA ALA A 83 -0.17 8.28 7.20
C ALA A 83 0.24 9.69 6.75
N ARG A 84 -0.36 10.73 7.33
CA ARG A 84 -0.10 12.13 6.96
C ARG A 84 1.34 12.57 7.22
N ASP A 85 2.02 11.91 8.15
CA ASP A 85 3.44 12.13 8.45
C ASP A 85 4.39 11.43 7.46
N ASN A 86 3.86 10.77 6.41
CA ASN A 86 4.63 10.08 5.39
C ASN A 86 4.46 10.71 3.99
N PRO A 87 4.94 11.95 3.78
CA PRO A 87 4.79 12.66 2.51
C PRO A 87 5.51 11.95 1.35
N ARG A 88 6.56 11.18 1.64
CA ARG A 88 7.30 10.41 0.62
C ARG A 88 6.45 9.29 0.03
N ALA A 89 5.76 8.52 0.86
CA ALA A 89 4.85 7.47 0.37
C ALA A 89 3.67 8.08 -0.39
N LYS A 90 3.10 9.17 0.12
CA LYS A 90 2.03 9.91 -0.57
C LYS A 90 2.47 10.37 -1.97
N ALA A 91 3.66 10.98 -2.09
CA ALA A 91 4.19 11.42 -3.37
C ALA A 91 4.36 10.25 -4.36
N LEU A 92 4.87 9.11 -3.90
CA LEU A 92 4.94 7.89 -4.71
C LEU A 92 3.55 7.45 -5.20
N TYR A 93 2.55 7.39 -4.32
CA TYR A 93 1.20 6.99 -4.70
C TYR A 93 0.57 7.95 -5.72
N LEU A 94 0.71 9.27 -5.53
CA LEU A 94 0.25 10.27 -6.48
C LEU A 94 0.93 10.12 -7.85
N GLN A 95 2.25 9.94 -7.89
CA GLN A 95 3.01 9.69 -9.12
C GLN A 95 2.57 8.40 -9.83
N GLN A 96 2.07 7.44 -9.07
CA GLN A 96 1.58 6.16 -9.57
C GLN A 96 0.10 6.21 -9.99
N GLY A 97 -0.52 7.39 -9.97
CA GLY A 97 -1.89 7.64 -10.45
C GLY A 97 -2.97 7.37 -9.40
N PHE A 98 -2.61 7.19 -8.14
CA PHE A 98 -3.61 7.13 -7.07
C PHE A 98 -4.20 8.53 -6.84
N THR A 99 -5.49 8.56 -6.56
CA THR A 99 -6.25 9.78 -6.27
C THR A 99 -6.72 9.75 -4.82
N LEU A 100 -6.74 10.93 -4.20
CA LEU A 100 -7.24 11.09 -2.84
C LEU A 100 -8.76 10.88 -2.80
N GLN A 101 -9.23 10.07 -1.85
CA GLN A 101 -10.65 9.77 -1.65
C GLN A 101 -11.18 10.41 -0.37
N ASP A 102 -10.38 10.36 0.71
CA ASP A 102 -10.76 10.90 2.00
C ASP A 102 -9.53 11.30 2.82
N ILE A 103 -9.71 12.24 3.75
CA ILE A 103 -8.68 12.71 4.68
C ILE A 103 -9.24 12.63 6.09
N THR A 104 -8.52 11.91 6.95
CA THR A 104 -8.73 11.90 8.39
C THR A 104 -7.64 12.72 9.09
N GLU A 105 -7.74 12.87 10.41
CA GLU A 105 -6.70 13.57 11.18
C GLU A 105 -5.31 12.94 10.98
N THR A 106 -5.23 11.61 10.82
CA THR A 106 -3.95 10.88 10.81
C THR A 106 -3.61 10.21 9.48
N HIS A 107 -4.59 9.94 8.61
CA HIS A 107 -4.38 9.22 7.36
C HIS A 107 -5.13 9.84 6.18
N GLU A 108 -4.59 9.64 4.99
CA GLU A 108 -5.22 9.94 3.70
C GLU A 108 -5.53 8.64 2.97
N SER A 109 -6.80 8.42 2.67
CA SER A 109 -7.27 7.28 1.89
C SER A 109 -7.13 7.58 0.41
N MET A 110 -6.50 6.66 -0.33
CA MET A 110 -6.25 6.83 -1.76
C MET A 110 -6.72 5.62 -2.55
N GLN A 111 -7.13 5.87 -3.80
CA GLN A 111 -7.59 4.83 -4.71
C GLN A 111 -6.95 4.99 -6.09
N TRP A 112 -6.54 3.88 -6.66
CA TRP A 112 -6.22 3.76 -8.08
C TRP A 112 -7.32 2.96 -8.77
N GLN A 113 -7.80 3.48 -9.89
CA GLN A 113 -8.88 2.88 -10.66
C GLN A 113 -8.31 1.96 -11.73
N CYS A 114 -8.76 0.70 -11.80
CA CYS A 114 -8.54 -0.11 -13.00
C CYS A 114 -9.38 0.52 -14.13
N GLY A 115 -8.75 0.76 -15.29
CA GLY A 115 -9.31 1.61 -16.35
C GLY A 115 -10.77 1.31 -16.72
N ILE A 116 -11.49 2.36 -17.10
CA ILE A 116 -12.67 2.30 -17.96
C ILE A 116 -12.18 2.18 -19.40
#